data_AF-A0A2N5M4G8-F1
#
_entry.id   AF-A0A2N5M4G8-F1
#
_cell.length_a   1.000
_cell.length_b   1.000
_cell.length_c   1.000
_cell.angle_alpha   90.00
_cell.angle_beta   90.00
_cell.angle_gamma   90.00
#
_symmetry.space_group_name_H-M   'P 1'
#
loop_
_entity.id
_entity.type
_entity.pdbx_description
1 polymer ?
#
loop_
_entity_poly.entity_id
_entity_poly.type
_entity_poly.pdbx_seq_one_letter_code
_entity_poly.pdbx_strand_id
1 'polypeptide(L)'
;MEYKVKFKPVLQSFFKQHKVEYFHQFENQYFFSCFLCGERAKVDFDNTLWQCMTCEIKGNLIDLIKLVKDEPAPNRVKIYNPARERKRIKKKFGYLKTLEMDESIIKYVQKLEQEVNILLTYLIKEEKQNIADKRPEIF
;
A
#
# COMPACT_ATOMS: atom_id res chain seq x y z
N MET A 1 20.51 -16.67 25.40
CA MET A 1 19.87 -15.38 25.06
C MET A 1 19.77 -15.32 23.55
N GLU A 2 18.59 -15.59 22.99
CA GLU A 2 18.38 -15.50 21.55
C GLU A 2 18.14 -14.04 21.17
N TYR A 3 19.05 -13.46 20.38
CA TYR A 3 18.86 -12.12 19.82
C TYR A 3 17.90 -12.21 18.64
N LYS A 4 16.64 -11.78 18.83
CA LYS A 4 15.70 -11.60 17.72
C LYS A 4 16.12 -10.38 16.90
N VAL A 5 16.68 -10.61 15.71
CA VAL A 5 16.96 -9.56 14.73
C VAL A 5 15.65 -8.94 14.28
N LYS A 6 15.53 -7.61 14.38
CA LYS A 6 14.35 -6.88 13.89
C LYS A 6 14.64 -6.33 12.50
N PHE A 7 14.10 -6.94 11.43
CA PHE A 7 14.32 -6.45 10.07
C PHE A 7 13.41 -5.26 9.69
N LYS A 8 12.32 -5.02 10.42
CA LYS A 8 11.42 -3.88 10.19
C LYS A 8 12.15 -2.52 10.05
N PRO A 9 13.01 -2.08 10.98
CA PRO A 9 13.75 -0.82 10.82
C PRO A 9 14.76 -0.84 9.66
N VAL A 10 15.32 -2.01 9.32
CA VAL A 10 16.24 -2.17 8.18
C VAL A 10 15.49 -1.95 6.86
N LEU A 11 14.33 -2.61 6.68
CA LEU A 11 13.47 -2.44 5.52
C LEU A 11 12.97 -0.99 5.36
N GLN A 12 12.58 -0.35 6.46
CA GLN A 12 12.20 1.07 6.44
C GLN A 12 13.34 1.98 5.98
N SER A 13 14.55 1.73 6.48
CA SER A 13 15.73 2.52 6.12
C SER A 13 16.07 2.32 4.64
N PHE A 14 16.04 1.08 4.15
CA PHE A 14 16.22 0.73 2.75
C PHE A 14 15.23 1.50 1.85
N PHE A 15 13.92 1.39 2.11
CA PHE A 15 12.92 2.05 1.27
C PHE A 15 13.04 3.57 1.30
N LYS A 16 13.36 4.18 2.45
CA LYS A 16 13.59 5.62 2.56
C LYS A 16 14.83 6.06 1.78
N GLN A 17 15.94 5.34 1.92
CA GLN A 17 17.20 5.65 1.24
C GLN A 17 17.03 5.61 -0.28
N HIS A 18 16.27 4.63 -0.79
CA HIS A 18 16.04 4.45 -2.21
C HIS A 18 14.76 5.13 -2.73
N LYS A 19 14.09 5.95 -1.90
CA LYS A 19 12.87 6.70 -2.24
C LYS A 19 11.75 5.83 -2.83
N VAL A 20 11.66 4.60 -2.34
CA VAL A 20 10.61 3.64 -2.72
C VAL A 20 9.38 3.97 -1.89
N GLU A 21 8.25 4.27 -2.54
CA GLU A 21 6.98 4.38 -1.81
C GLU A 21 6.65 3.01 -1.19
N TYR A 22 6.28 3.01 0.08
CA TYR A 22 5.84 1.80 0.77
C TYR A 22 4.74 2.12 1.78
N PHE A 23 3.92 1.14 2.13
CA PHE A 23 2.92 1.28 3.19
C PHE A 23 2.71 -0.02 3.96
N HIS A 24 2.25 0.14 5.20
CA HIS A 24 1.92 -0.94 6.11
C HIS A 24 0.43 -1.25 6.00
N GLN A 25 0.07 -2.50 5.67
CA GLN A 25 -1.32 -2.93 5.63
C GLN A 25 -1.61 -4.11 6.57
N PHE A 26 -0.63 -4.99 6.83
CA PHE A 26 -0.74 -6.10 7.77
C PHE A 26 0.39 -6.04 8.80
N GLU A 27 0.23 -6.73 9.94
CA GLU A 27 1.12 -6.63 11.10
C GLU A 27 2.59 -6.86 10.76
N ASN A 28 2.88 -7.80 9.85
CA ASN A 28 4.25 -8.22 9.53
C ASN A 28 4.65 -7.95 8.07
N GLN A 29 3.95 -7.07 7.33
CA GLN A 29 4.22 -6.86 5.90
C GLN A 29 4.20 -5.41 5.43
N TYR A 30 5.16 -5.05 4.56
CA TYR A 30 5.14 -3.83 3.77
C TYR A 30 4.72 -4.15 2.34
N PHE A 31 3.92 -3.25 1.77
CA PHE A 31 3.67 -3.21 0.33
C PHE A 31 4.52 -2.12 -0.29
N PHE A 32 5.15 -2.41 -1.42
CA PHE A 32 6.00 -1.51 -2.18
C PHE A 32 5.80 -1.73 -3.70
N SER A 33 6.44 -0.90 -4.54
CA SER A 33 6.35 -1.01 -5.99
C SER A 33 7.47 -1.93 -6.45
N CYS A 34 7.11 -2.97 -7.21
CA CYS A 34 8.08 -3.90 -7.75
C CYS A 34 9.09 -3.13 -8.61
N PHE A 35 10.36 -3.35 -8.36
CA PHE A 35 11.44 -2.69 -9.10
C PHE A 35 11.42 -3.03 -10.60
N LEU A 36 10.86 -4.19 -10.98
CA LEU A 36 10.87 -4.69 -12.35
C LEU A 36 9.64 -4.29 -13.16
N CYS A 37 8.43 -4.49 -12.62
CA CYS A 37 7.18 -4.21 -13.35
C CYS A 37 6.40 -2.99 -12.81
N GLY A 38 6.86 -2.33 -11.74
CA GLY A 38 6.17 -1.20 -11.11
C GLY A 38 4.92 -1.57 -10.31
N GLU A 39 4.39 -2.79 -10.48
CA GLU A 39 3.20 -3.28 -9.80
C GLU A 39 3.42 -3.63 -8.33
N ARG A 40 2.33 -3.91 -7.61
CA ARG A 40 2.37 -4.15 -6.16
C ARG A 40 3.24 -5.37 -5.80
N ALA A 41 4.18 -5.17 -4.89
CA ALA A 41 4.95 -6.21 -4.23
C ALA A 41 4.74 -6.17 -2.71
N LYS A 42 4.92 -7.30 -2.04
CA LYS A 42 4.87 -7.44 -0.58
C LYS A 42 6.23 -7.90 -0.06
N VAL A 43 6.62 -7.47 1.13
CA VAL A 43 7.81 -7.96 1.87
C VAL A 43 7.46 -8.23 3.33
N ASP A 44 7.96 -9.33 3.87
CA ASP A 44 7.75 -9.77 5.25
C ASP A 44 8.86 -9.25 6.19
N PHE A 45 8.48 -8.81 7.40
CA PHE A 45 9.42 -8.22 8.37
C PHE A 45 10.23 -9.25 9.15
N ASP A 46 9.79 -10.51 9.17
CA ASP A 46 10.40 -11.54 9.98
C ASP A 46 11.54 -12.22 9.22
N ASN A 47 11.39 -12.38 7.90
CA ASN A 47 12.35 -13.10 7.05
C ASN A 47 12.85 -12.29 5.84
N THR A 48 12.38 -11.06 5.63
CA THR A 48 12.73 -10.20 4.50
C THR A 48 12.37 -10.74 3.11
N LEU A 49 11.62 -11.83 3.04
CA LEU A 49 11.15 -12.39 1.77
C LEU A 49 10.15 -11.42 1.15
N TRP A 50 10.35 -11.14 -0.12
CA TRP A 50 9.47 -10.32 -0.92
C TRP A 50 8.98 -11.06 -2.15
N GLN A 51 7.82 -10.66 -2.64
CA GLN A 51 7.20 -11.21 -3.84
C GLN A 51 6.41 -10.12 -4.55
N CYS A 52 6.57 -9.99 -5.87
CA CYS A 52 5.66 -9.23 -6.71
C CYS A 52 4.36 -10.01 -6.94
N MET A 53 3.22 -9.34 -6.78
CA MET A 53 1.91 -9.94 -6.98
C MET A 53 1.51 -10.06 -8.46
N THR A 54 2.30 -9.50 -9.39
CA THR A 54 2.00 -9.48 -10.83
C THR A 54 3.03 -10.23 -11.65
N CYS A 55 4.33 -9.93 -11.52
CA CYS A 55 5.37 -10.67 -12.26
C CYS A 55 5.84 -11.93 -11.53
N GLU A 56 5.31 -12.21 -10.33
CA GLU A 56 5.62 -13.37 -9.49
C GLU A 56 7.08 -13.54 -9.06
N ILE A 57 7.96 -12.60 -9.44
CA ILE A 57 9.35 -12.57 -9.02
C ILE A 57 9.40 -12.39 -7.50
N LYS A 58 10.28 -13.17 -6.88
CA LYS A 58 10.48 -13.24 -5.44
C LYS A 58 11.97 -13.21 -5.09
N GLY A 59 12.27 -12.81 -3.87
CA GLY A 59 13.63 -12.79 -3.35
C GLY A 59 13.64 -12.38 -1.89
N ASN A 60 14.79 -11.93 -1.40
CA ASN A 60 14.95 -11.36 -0.07
C ASN A 60 15.51 -9.92 -0.16
N LEU A 61 15.83 -9.32 0.99
CA LEU A 61 16.41 -7.97 1.03
C LEU A 61 17.73 -7.83 0.25
N ILE A 62 18.57 -8.87 0.22
CA ILE A 62 19.82 -8.85 -0.56
C ILE A 62 19.50 -8.73 -2.06
N ASP A 63 18.49 -9.44 -2.53
CA ASP A 63 18.05 -9.37 -3.92
C ASP A 63 17.50 -7.97 -4.25
N LEU A 64 16.74 -7.35 -3.33
CA LEU A 64 16.32 -5.95 -3.50
C LEU A 64 17.50 -4.98 -3.59
N ILE A 65 18.53 -5.17 -2.76
CA ILE A 65 19.74 -4.33 -2.78
C ILE A 65 20.46 -4.49 -4.12
N LYS A 66 20.54 -5.70 -4.67
CA LYS A 66 21.13 -5.95 -6.00
C LYS A 66 20.33 -5.25 -7.10
N LEU A 67 19.01 -5.44 -7.12
CA LEU A 67 18.13 -4.81 -8.11
C LEU A 67 18.29 -3.28 -8.15
N VAL A 68 18.41 -2.63 -6.99
CA VAL A 68 18.59 -1.17 -6.94
C VAL A 68 19.99 -0.71 -7.36
N LYS A 69 21.01 -1.56 -7.20
CA LYS A 69 22.37 -1.26 -7.70
C LYS A 69 22.43 -1.38 -9.22
N ASP A 70 21.78 -2.39 -9.77
CA ASP A 70 21.80 -2.69 -11.20
C ASP A 70 20.87 -1.75 -11.99
N GLU A 71 19.74 -1.34 -11.39
CA GLU A 71 18.79 -0.38 -11.97
C GLU A 71 18.53 0.79 -10.99
N PRO A 72 19.36 1.86 -11.04
CA PRO A 72 19.36 2.93 -10.04
C PRO A 72 18.10 3.81 -10.01
N ALA A 73 17.21 3.63 -10.97
CA ALA A 73 15.91 4.29 -11.00
C ALA A 73 14.81 3.23 -10.85
N PRO A 74 14.40 2.86 -9.62
CA PRO A 74 13.10 2.23 -9.44
C PRO A 74 12.08 3.07 -10.19
N ASN A 75 11.35 2.44 -11.08
CA ASN A 75 10.16 3.01 -11.69
C ASN A 75 9.39 3.68 -10.55
N ARG A 76 9.36 5.03 -10.51
CA ARG A 76 8.78 5.82 -9.41
C ARG A 76 7.25 5.80 -9.50
N VAL A 77 6.71 4.62 -9.76
CA VAL A 77 5.30 4.38 -9.92
C VAL A 77 4.70 4.45 -8.53
N LYS A 78 3.81 5.42 -8.36
CA LYS A 78 3.05 5.56 -7.12
C LYS A 78 2.21 4.32 -6.94
N ILE A 79 2.41 3.63 -5.83
CA ILE A 79 1.57 2.48 -5.52
C ILE A 79 0.20 3.01 -5.10
N TYR A 80 -0.83 2.36 -5.62
CA TYR A 80 -2.18 2.59 -5.14
C TYR A 80 -2.29 2.16 -3.67
N ASN A 81 -2.48 3.15 -2.79
CA ASN A 81 -2.73 2.97 -1.37
C ASN A 81 -4.21 3.31 -1.08
N PRO A 82 -5.07 2.32 -0.84
CA PRO A 82 -6.51 2.53 -0.63
C PRO A 82 -6.83 3.52 0.51
N ALA A 83 -6.06 3.49 1.59
CA ALA A 83 -6.26 4.39 2.72
C ALA A 83 -5.90 5.84 2.37
N ARG A 84 -4.81 6.05 1.59
CA ARG A 84 -4.42 7.37 1.07
C ARG A 84 -5.50 7.92 0.15
N GLU A 85 -6.02 7.09 -0.75
CA GLU A 85 -7.06 7.48 -1.71
C GLU A 85 -8.40 7.78 -1.03
N ARG A 86 -8.82 6.98 -0.05
CA ARG A 86 -10.01 7.29 0.76
C ARG A 86 -9.88 8.64 1.46
N LYS A 87 -8.72 8.95 2.03
CA LYS A 87 -8.46 10.26 2.65
C LYS A 87 -8.54 11.40 1.63
N ARG A 88 -8.00 11.20 0.42
CA ARG A 88 -8.05 12.16 -0.68
C ARG A 88 -9.49 12.44 -1.11
N ILE A 89 -10.32 11.41 -1.25
CA ILE A 89 -11.75 11.53 -1.60
C ILE A 89 -12.51 12.29 -0.50
N LYS A 90 -12.33 11.92 0.78
CA LYS A 90 -12.96 12.64 1.90
C LYS A 90 -12.59 14.12 1.93
N LYS A 91 -11.33 14.46 1.62
CA LYS A 91 -10.89 15.86 1.55
C LYS A 91 -11.63 16.63 0.44
N LYS A 92 -11.89 16.00 -0.71
CA LYS A 92 -12.67 16.63 -1.80
C LYS A 92 -14.11 16.92 -1.37
N PHE A 93 -14.78 15.98 -0.70
CA PHE A 93 -16.11 16.22 -0.14
C PHE A 93 -16.11 17.30 0.93
N GLY A 94 -15.09 17.30 1.81
CA GLY A 94 -14.92 18.37 2.79
C GLY A 94 -14.80 19.75 2.15
N TYR A 95 -14.04 19.86 1.06
CA TYR A 95 -13.91 21.11 0.29
C TYR A 95 -15.23 21.53 -0.38
N LEU A 96 -15.98 20.59 -0.98
CA LEU A 96 -17.28 20.91 -1.57
C LEU A 96 -18.26 21.50 -0.53
N LYS A 97 -18.20 21.03 0.71
CA LYS A 97 -19.03 21.56 1.82
C LYS A 97 -18.62 22.95 2.30
N THR A 98 -17.43 23.43 1.95
CA THR A 98 -17.00 24.80 2.29
C THR A 98 -17.37 25.83 1.23
N LEU A 99 -17.87 25.38 0.07
CA LEU A 99 -18.35 26.27 -0.97
C LEU A 99 -19.73 26.81 -0.58
N GLU A 100 -19.99 28.09 -0.88
CA GLU A 100 -21.35 28.63 -0.80
C GLU A 100 -22.20 27.96 -1.88
N MET A 101 -23.18 27.17 -1.44
CA MET A 101 -24.03 26.35 -2.29
C MET A 101 -25.44 26.32 -1.71
N ASP A 102 -26.44 26.12 -2.58
CA ASP A 102 -27.80 25.91 -2.14
C ASP A 102 -27.90 24.71 -1.19
N GLU A 103 -28.77 24.82 -0.18
CA GLU A 103 -28.94 23.80 0.85
C GLU A 103 -29.32 22.44 0.26
N SER A 104 -30.09 22.43 -0.85
CA SER A 104 -30.46 21.23 -1.59
C SER A 104 -29.24 20.51 -2.17
N ILE A 105 -28.26 21.27 -2.68
CA ILE A 105 -27.03 20.71 -3.24
C ILE A 105 -26.12 20.20 -2.12
N ILE A 106 -26.05 20.92 -0.99
CA ILE A 106 -25.32 20.45 0.20
C ILE A 106 -25.86 19.09 0.66
N LYS A 107 -27.19 18.94 0.76
CA LYS A 107 -27.83 17.66 1.12
C LYS A 107 -27.52 16.56 0.11
N TYR A 108 -27.52 16.87 -1.19
CA TYR A 108 -27.17 15.92 -2.23
C TYR A 108 -25.69 15.47 -2.13
N VAL A 109 -24.76 16.40 -1.93
CA VAL A 109 -23.33 16.11 -1.73
C VAL A 109 -23.10 15.25 -0.49
N GLN A 110 -23.81 15.51 0.61
CA GLN A 110 -23.75 14.69 1.82
C GLN A 110 -24.23 13.25 1.56
N LYS A 111 -25.33 13.09 0.81
CA LYS A 111 -25.84 11.76 0.42
C LYS A 111 -24.82 11.01 -0.46
N LEU A 112 -24.25 11.67 -1.46
CA LEU A 112 -23.19 11.10 -2.30
C LEU A 112 -21.96 10.69 -1.47
N GLU A 113 -21.54 11.52 -0.52
CA GLU A 113 -20.42 11.17 0.37
C GLU A 113 -20.72 9.91 1.19
N GLN A 114 -21.95 9.74 1.67
CA GLN A 114 -22.37 8.54 2.41
C GLN A 114 -22.33 7.30 1.51
N GLU A 115 -22.93 7.35 0.32
CA GLU A 115 -22.94 6.25 -0.64
C GLU A 115 -21.52 5.83 -1.04
N VAL A 116 -20.66 6.80 -1.36
CA VAL A 116 -19.24 6.55 -1.67
C VAL A 116 -18.52 5.96 -0.46
N ASN A 117 -18.77 6.42 0.76
CA ASN A 117 -18.13 5.87 1.95
C ASN A 117 -18.55 4.41 2.22
N ILE A 118 -19.82 4.06 1.97
CA ILE A 118 -20.30 2.68 2.07
C ILE A 118 -19.56 1.81 1.05
N LEU A 119 -19.53 2.22 -0.21
CA LEU A 119 -18.84 1.49 -1.28
C LEU A 119 -17.35 1.30 -0.99
N LEU A 120 -16.65 2.38 -0.60
CA LEU A 120 -15.23 2.30 -0.24
C LEU A 120 -14.99 1.38 0.96
N THR A 121 -15.90 1.36 1.94
CA THR A 121 -15.78 0.48 3.10
C THR A 121 -15.92 -0.99 2.69
N TYR A 122 -16.88 -1.28 1.81
CA TYR A 122 -17.08 -2.61 1.24
C TYR A 122 -15.85 -3.08 0.45
N LEU A 123 -15.38 -2.29 -0.51
CA LEU A 123 -14.23 -2.64 -1.37
C LEU A 123 -12.93 -2.84 -0.56
N ILE A 124 -12.68 -2.00 0.46
CA ILE A 124 -11.50 -2.15 1.33
C ILE A 124 -11.61 -3.42 2.18
N LYS A 125 -12.81 -3.80 2.61
CA LYS A 125 -13.04 -5.04 3.36
C LYS A 125 -12.81 -6.26 2.47
N GLU A 126 -13.36 -6.26 1.26
CA GLU A 126 -13.14 -7.34 0.28
C GLU A 126 -11.66 -7.46 -0.09
N GLU A 127 -10.94 -6.36 -0.33
CA GLU A 127 -9.51 -6.40 -0.63
C GLU A 127 -8.72 -7.06 0.52
N LYS A 128 -9.06 -6.75 1.78
CA LYS A 128 -8.43 -7.39 2.94
C LYS A 128 -8.72 -8.89 3.02
N GLN A 129 -9.95 -9.31 2.73
CA GLN A 129 -10.35 -10.72 2.72
C GLN A 129 -9.63 -11.48 1.59
N ASN A 130 -9.68 -10.96 0.36
CA ASN A 130 -8.99 -11.54 -0.78
C ASN A 130 -7.47 -11.68 -0.58
N ILE A 131 -6.83 -10.75 0.15
CA ILE A 131 -5.41 -10.87 0.49
C ILE A 131 -5.18 -11.92 1.60
N ALA A 132 -6.08 -12.00 2.59
CA ALA A 132 -5.99 -12.99 3.66
C ALA A 132 -6.15 -14.42 3.09
N ASP A 133 -7.09 -14.62 2.17
CA ASP A 133 -7.39 -15.92 1.55
C ASP A 133 -6.29 -16.39 0.59
N LYS A 134 -5.49 -15.46 0.07
CA LYS A 134 -4.31 -15.75 -0.77
C LYS A 134 -3.01 -15.94 0.03
N ARG A 135 -3.06 -16.15 1.36
CA ARG A 135 -1.89 -16.59 2.12
C ARG A 135 -1.48 -17.98 1.61
N PRO A 136 -0.30 -18.16 0.99
CA PRO A 136 0.19 -19.50 0.76
C PRO A 136 0.37 -20.16 2.14
N GLU A 137 -0.13 -21.38 2.27
CA GLU A 137 0.25 -22.26 3.39
C GLU A 137 1.77 -22.38 3.35
N ILE A 138 2.43 -21.86 4.39
CA ILE A 138 3.87 -21.97 4.54
C ILE A 138 4.12 -23.42 4.96
N PHE A 139 4.41 -24.29 4.00
CA PHE A 139 4.98 -25.62 4.22
C PHE A 139 6.49 -25.53 4.34
#